data_AF-A0A969KLI7-F1
#
_entry.id   AF-A0A969KLI7-F1
#
_cell.length_a   1.000
_cell.length_b   1.000
_cell.length_c   1.000
_cell.angle_alpha   90.00
_cell.angle_beta   90.00
_cell.angle_gamma   90.00
#
_symmetry.space_group_name_H-M   'P 1'
#
loop_
_entity.id
_entity.type
_entity.pdbx_description
1 polymer ?
#
loop_
_entity_poly.entity_id
_entity_poly.type
_entity_poly.pdbx_seq_one_letter_code
_entity_poly.pdbx_strand_id
1 'polypeptide(L)'
;MNPGDVEAVRVEFSNEAPAGLEWIDASAAGGGEIRREPGNGGAALLVVSWPTLGAQESISVTFTAKVASEIEDGAVIRNLVVANARNAADAPASFRIGMPPTQLPDFR
;
A
#
# COMPACT_ATOMS: atom_id res chain seq x y z
N MET A 1 -4.66 10.06 5.37
CA MET A 1 -5.40 10.97 6.27
C MET A 1 -5.68 10.23 7.57
N ASN A 2 -5.53 10.90 8.72
CA ASN A 2 -6.03 10.43 10.00
C ASN A 2 -7.46 10.97 10.20
N PRO A 3 -8.52 10.16 9.99
CA PRO A 3 -9.91 10.63 10.12
C PRO A 3 -10.39 10.71 11.57
N GLY A 4 -9.58 10.31 12.55
CA GLY A 4 -9.95 10.32 13.96
C GLY A 4 -9.88 11.71 14.59
N ASP A 5 -10.39 11.81 15.80
CA ASP A 5 -10.38 13.04 16.61
C ASP A 5 -9.16 13.14 17.53
N VAL A 6 -8.26 12.14 17.46
CA VAL A 6 -7.01 12.06 18.23
C VAL A 6 -5.83 11.92 17.30
N GLU A 7 -4.64 12.31 17.75
CA GLU A 7 -3.41 12.08 17.00
C GLU A 7 -3.14 10.57 16.83
N ALA A 8 -2.66 10.18 15.67
CA ALA A 8 -2.12 8.85 15.42
C ALA A 8 -0.65 8.84 15.81
N VAL A 9 -0.20 7.79 16.52
CA VAL A 9 1.19 7.65 16.98
C VAL A 9 1.89 6.49 16.30
N ARG A 10 3.17 6.67 15.97
CA ARG A 10 3.99 5.72 15.17
C ARG A 10 3.24 5.28 13.92
N VAL A 11 2.96 6.25 13.05
CA VAL A 11 2.34 5.98 11.77
C VAL A 11 3.37 5.32 10.88
N GLU A 12 3.00 4.19 10.30
CA GLU A 12 3.83 3.45 9.36
C GLU A 12 3.03 3.17 8.09
N PHE A 13 3.69 3.40 6.97
CA PHE A 13 3.26 3.02 5.63
C PHE A 13 4.21 1.91 5.16
N SER A 14 3.67 0.81 4.67
CA SER A 14 4.44 -0.28 4.09
C SER A 14 3.88 -0.69 2.73
N ASN A 15 4.79 -0.91 1.79
CA ASN A 15 4.46 -1.26 0.41
C ASN A 15 5.52 -2.21 -0.15
N GLU A 16 5.18 -3.49 -0.23
CA GLU A 16 6.05 -4.52 -0.80
C GLU A 16 5.92 -4.55 -2.31
N ALA A 17 7.03 -4.57 -3.04
CA ALA A 17 7.02 -4.66 -4.49
C ALA A 17 6.37 -5.99 -4.92
N PRO A 18 5.24 -5.95 -5.64
CA PRO A 18 4.70 -7.16 -6.25
C PRO A 18 5.66 -7.62 -7.36
N ALA A 19 5.56 -8.91 -7.71
CA ALA A 19 6.28 -9.45 -8.85
C ALA A 19 6.02 -8.61 -10.10
N GLY A 20 7.10 -8.23 -10.80
CA GLY A 20 7.04 -7.38 -11.98
C GLY A 20 7.16 -5.89 -11.74
N LEU A 21 7.28 -5.42 -10.48
CA LEU A 21 7.63 -4.03 -10.17
C LEU A 21 8.97 -3.92 -9.46
N GLU A 22 9.71 -2.88 -9.82
CA GLU A 22 10.94 -2.46 -9.15
C GLU A 22 10.78 -1.00 -8.67
N TRP A 23 10.99 -0.75 -7.37
CA TRP A 23 10.94 0.62 -6.83
C TRP A 23 12.16 1.43 -7.29
N ILE A 24 11.92 2.56 -7.92
CA ILE A 24 12.96 3.49 -8.40
C ILE A 24 13.18 4.59 -7.38
N ASP A 25 12.08 5.22 -6.96
CA ASP A 25 12.11 6.43 -6.14
C ASP A 25 10.94 6.47 -5.16
N ALA A 26 11.12 7.20 -4.06
CA ALA A 26 10.07 7.45 -3.10
C ALA A 26 10.28 8.81 -2.41
N SER A 27 9.17 9.52 -2.17
CA SER A 27 9.14 10.76 -1.41
C SER A 27 7.96 10.78 -0.45
N ALA A 28 8.12 11.48 0.67
CA ALA A 28 7.16 11.55 1.75
C ALA A 28 6.96 13.00 2.19
N ALA A 29 5.71 13.44 2.27
CA ALA A 29 5.37 14.74 2.85
C ALA A 29 5.46 14.70 4.39
N GLY A 30 5.51 15.87 5.02
CA GLY A 30 5.46 15.98 6.48
C GLY A 30 6.69 15.39 7.20
N GLY A 31 7.84 15.31 6.52
CA GLY A 31 9.09 14.83 7.12
C GLY A 31 9.13 13.32 7.38
N GLY A 32 8.36 12.52 6.64
CA GLY A 32 8.36 11.08 6.77
C GLY A 32 9.74 10.48 6.48
N GLU A 33 10.19 9.58 7.36
CA GLU A 33 11.45 8.87 7.17
C GLU A 33 11.22 7.68 6.25
N ILE A 34 11.97 7.62 5.14
CA ILE A 34 11.86 6.56 4.14
C ILE A 34 12.97 5.53 4.35
N ARG A 35 12.58 4.26 4.42
CA ARG A 35 13.47 3.10 4.49
C ARG A 35 13.13 2.12 3.38
N ARG A 36 14.17 1.46 2.85
CA ARG A 36 14.05 0.35 1.91
C ARG A 36 14.63 -0.89 2.57
N GLU A 37 13.82 -1.92 2.66
CA GLU A 37 14.13 -3.15 3.38
C GLU A 37 13.89 -4.36 2.47
N PRO A 38 14.55 -5.50 2.73
CA PRO A 38 14.19 -6.75 2.07
C PRO A 38 12.84 -7.25 2.60
N GLY A 39 11.88 -7.40 1.70
CA GLY A 39 10.60 -8.05 1.93
C GLY A 39 10.70 -9.58 1.83
N ASN A 40 9.54 -10.22 1.78
CA ASN A 40 9.42 -11.65 1.65
C ASN A 40 9.93 -12.12 0.28
N GLY A 41 10.68 -13.22 0.27
CA GLY A 41 11.26 -13.76 -0.96
C GLY A 41 12.26 -12.83 -1.68
N GLY A 42 12.77 -11.80 -1.00
CA GLY A 42 13.74 -10.85 -1.57
C GLY A 42 13.13 -9.69 -2.35
N ALA A 43 11.81 -9.51 -2.31
CA ALA A 43 11.15 -8.33 -2.88
C ALA A 43 11.60 -7.05 -2.16
N ALA A 44 11.54 -5.90 -2.83
CA ALA A 44 11.84 -4.63 -2.19
C ALA A 44 10.64 -4.14 -1.36
N LEU A 45 10.83 -3.92 -0.06
CA LEU A 45 9.83 -3.34 0.83
C LEU A 45 10.13 -1.85 1.05
N LEU A 46 9.17 -0.99 0.69
CA LEU A 46 9.22 0.44 1.01
C LEU A 46 8.49 0.66 2.34
N VAL A 47 9.20 1.21 3.33
CA VAL A 47 8.63 1.61 4.63
C VAL A 47 8.77 3.12 4.80
N VAL A 48 7.70 3.79 5.20
CA VAL A 48 7.72 5.22 5.54
C VAL A 48 7.09 5.42 6.90
N SER A 49 7.77 6.13 7.80
CA SER A 49 7.29 6.33 9.17
C SER A 49 7.26 7.78 9.62
N TRP A 50 6.26 8.11 10.43
CA TRP A 50 6.12 9.38 11.16
C TRP A 50 5.91 9.10 12.64
N PRO A 51 6.51 9.89 13.54
CA PRO A 51 6.30 9.75 14.98
C PRO A 51 4.83 9.99 15.36
N THR A 52 4.21 11.00 14.74
CA THR A 52 2.82 11.38 14.96
C THR A 52 2.17 11.90 13.67
N LEU A 53 0.84 11.87 13.62
CA LEU A 53 0.01 12.53 12.62
C LEU A 53 -1.22 13.09 13.33
N GLY A 54 -1.44 14.40 13.23
CA GLY A 54 -2.53 15.09 13.90
C GLY A 54 -3.91 14.56 13.52
N ALA A 55 -4.90 14.83 14.37
CA ALA A 55 -6.30 14.58 14.04
C ALA A 55 -6.70 15.36 12.78
N GLN A 56 -7.43 14.72 11.87
CA GLN A 56 -7.81 15.27 10.55
C GLN A 56 -6.63 15.64 9.62
N GLU A 57 -5.39 15.33 10.01
CA GLU A 57 -4.22 15.65 9.20
C GLU A 57 -4.05 14.65 8.05
N SER A 58 -3.53 15.14 6.93
CA SER A 58 -3.20 14.35 5.76
C SER A 58 -1.74 14.48 5.37
N ILE A 59 -1.10 13.33 5.23
CA ILE A 59 0.24 13.16 4.65
C ILE A 59 0.13 12.32 3.38
N SER A 60 1.11 12.47 2.50
CA SER A 60 1.17 11.75 1.23
C SER A 60 2.53 11.07 1.06
N VAL A 61 2.51 9.87 0.48
CA VAL A 61 3.69 9.15 0.00
C VAL A 61 3.55 9.02 -1.51
N THR A 62 4.59 9.42 -2.24
CA THR A 62 4.69 9.20 -3.68
C THR A 62 5.82 8.23 -3.94
N PHE A 63 5.56 7.16 -4.70
CA PHE A 63 6.58 6.22 -5.12
C PHE A 63 6.50 6.01 -6.62
N THR A 64 7.67 5.77 -7.22
CA THR A 64 7.83 5.50 -8.65
C THR A 64 8.35 4.09 -8.81
N ALA A 65 7.68 3.29 -9.65
CA ALA A 65 8.11 1.95 -10.03
C ALA A 65 8.40 1.86 -11.52
N LYS A 66 9.28 0.93 -11.86
CA LYS A 66 9.47 0.41 -13.21
C LYS A 66 8.76 -0.94 -13.32
N VAL A 67 8.11 -1.20 -14.46
CA VAL A 67 7.66 -2.54 -14.81
C VAL A 67 8.87 -3.35 -15.32
N ALA A 68 9.11 -4.51 -14.73
CA ALA A 68 10.19 -5.40 -15.13
C ALA A 68 10.00 -5.84 -16.60
N SER A 69 11.11 -6.02 -17.32
CA SER A 69 11.09 -6.37 -18.75
C SER A 69 10.56 -7.76 -19.06
N GLU A 70 10.43 -8.61 -18.05
CA GLU A 70 10.09 -10.03 -18.18
C GLU A 70 8.60 -10.30 -18.00
N ILE A 71 7.79 -9.23 -17.96
CA ILE A 71 6.35 -9.31 -17.78
C ILE A 71 5.67 -9.55 -19.13
N GLU A 72 4.91 -10.63 -19.21
CA GLU A 72 4.14 -11.01 -20.40
C GLU A 72 3.07 -9.96 -20.73
N ASP A 73 2.74 -9.85 -22.02
CA ASP A 73 1.65 -8.99 -22.46
C ASP A 73 0.31 -9.44 -21.85
N GLY A 74 -0.51 -8.47 -21.48
CA GLY A 74 -1.78 -8.72 -20.77
C GLY A 74 -1.66 -9.08 -19.29
N ALA A 75 -0.44 -9.14 -18.72
CA ALA A 75 -0.28 -9.38 -17.29
C ALA A 75 -0.89 -8.26 -16.43
N VAL A 76 -1.56 -8.64 -15.33
CA VAL A 76 -2.16 -7.71 -14.38
C VAL A 76 -1.33 -7.65 -13.11
N ILE A 77 -0.69 -6.51 -12.88
CA ILE A 77 0.06 -6.23 -11.65
C ILE A 77 -0.87 -5.59 -10.63
N ARG A 78 -0.91 -6.14 -9.42
CA ARG A 78 -1.67 -5.59 -8.29
C ARG A 78 -0.69 -5.16 -7.20
N ASN A 79 -0.79 -3.92 -6.78
CA ASN A 79 -0.02 -3.39 -5.67
C ASN A 79 -0.90 -3.29 -4.43
N LEU A 80 -0.36 -3.68 -3.27
CA LEU A 80 -1.04 -3.55 -1.98
C LEU A 80 -0.19 -2.68 -1.06
N VAL A 81 -0.85 -1.69 -0.47
CA VAL A 81 -0.25 -0.75 0.46
C VAL A 81 -0.96 -0.88 1.79
N VAL A 82 -0.19 -0.90 2.87
CA VAL A 82 -0.71 -0.92 4.23
C VAL A 82 -0.27 0.36 4.94
N ALA A 83 -1.21 0.98 5.65
CA ALA A 83 -0.92 2.06 6.57
C ALA A 83 -1.45 1.67 7.95
N ASN A 84 -0.64 1.82 8.99
CA ASN A 84 -0.99 1.48 10.36
C ASN A 84 -0.53 2.60 11.30
N ALA A 85 -1.16 2.68 12.47
CA ALA A 85 -0.70 3.50 13.58
C ALA A 85 -0.89 2.70 14.86
N ARG A 86 0.04 2.84 15.82
CA ARG A 86 0.06 2.02 17.04
C ARG A 86 -1.25 2.11 17.86
N ASN A 87 -1.87 3.28 17.89
CA ASN A 87 -3.11 3.53 18.63
C ASN A 87 -4.37 3.43 17.76
N ALA A 88 -4.25 2.98 16.51
CA ALA A 88 -5.40 2.65 15.68
C ALA A 88 -5.85 1.21 15.99
N ALA A 89 -7.16 0.99 16.00
CA ALA A 89 -7.70 -0.36 15.88
C ALA A 89 -7.41 -0.90 14.47
N ASP A 90 -7.18 -2.20 14.35
CA ASP A 90 -7.04 -2.84 13.03
C ASP A 90 -8.29 -2.57 12.19
N ALA A 91 -8.12 -1.82 11.11
CA ALA A 91 -9.18 -1.61 10.14
C ALA A 91 -9.31 -2.87 9.27
N PRO A 92 -10.50 -3.49 9.16
CA PRO A 92 -10.68 -4.60 8.25
C PRO A 92 -10.45 -4.12 6.81
N ALA A 93 -9.47 -4.72 6.12
CA ALA A 93 -9.30 -4.53 4.70
C ALA A 93 -10.57 -5.01 3.99
N SER A 94 -11.30 -4.10 3.34
CA SER A 94 -12.49 -4.45 2.58
C SER A 94 -12.08 -5.22 1.32
N PHE A 95 -12.00 -6.56 1.42
CA PHE A 95 -11.93 -7.44 0.25
C PHE A 95 -13.28 -7.39 -0.47
N ARG A 96 -13.32 -6.78 -1.66
CA ARG A 96 -14.47 -6.90 -2.56
C ARG A 96 -14.33 -8.18 -3.37
N ILE A 97 -14.89 -9.27 -2.88
CA ILE A 97 -15.24 -10.39 -3.75
C ILE A 97 -16.39 -9.89 -4.63
N GLY A 98 -16.17 -9.80 -5.95
CA GLY A 98 -17.24 -9.45 -6.88
C GLY A 98 -18.45 -10.35 -6.62
N MET A 99 -19.66 -9.77 -6.58
CA MET A 99 -20.86 -10.59 -6.43
C MET A 99 -20.86 -11.66 -7.53
N PRO A 100 -21.15 -12.93 -7.21
CA PRO A 100 -21.33 -13.94 -8.24
C PRO A 100 -22.38 -13.43 -9.24
N PRO A 101 -22.19 -13.69 -10.55
CA PRO A 101 -23.13 -13.22 -11.57
C PRO A 101 -24.55 -13.68 -11.19
N THR A 102 -25.50 -12.74 -11.19
CA THR A 102 -26.91 -13.02 -10.90
C THR A 102 -27.60 -13.81 -12.01
N GLN A 103 -26.93 -13.97 -13.16
CA GLN A 103 -27.35 -14.80 -14.26
C GLN A 103 -26.47 -16.05 -14.32
N LEU A 104 -27.11 -17.22 -14.22
CA LEU A 104 -26.49 -18.49 -14.60
C LEU A 104 -26.06 -18.42 -16.08
N PRO A 105 -24.87 -18.93 -16.45
CA PRO A 105 -24.49 -19.07 -17.85
C PRO A 105 -25.54 -19.89 -18.60
N ASP A 106 -26.05 -19.36 -19.72
CA ASP A 106 -26.90 -20.12 -20.63
C ASP A 106 -25.97 -21.02 -21.45
N PHE A 107 -25.90 -22.30 -21.08
CA PHE A 107 -25.21 -23.33 -21.87
C PHE A 107 -26.14 -23.76 -22.99
N ARG A 108 -26.14 -23.01 -24.10
CA ARG A 108 -26.75 -23.43 -25.37
C ARG A 108 -25.74 -24.14 -26.26
#